data_AF-A0A6J6QQY9-F1
#
_entry.id   AF-A0A6J6QQY9-F1
#
_cell.length_a   1.000
_cell.length_b   1.000
_cell.length_c   1.000
_cell.angle_alpha   90.00
_cell.angle_beta   90.00
_cell.angle_gamma   90.00
#
_symmetry.space_group_name_H-M   'P 1'
#
loop_
_entity.id
_entity.type
_entity.pdbx_description
1 polymer ?
#
loop_
_entity_poly.entity_id
_entity_poly.type
_entity_poly.pdbx_seq_one_letter_code
_entity_poly.pdbx_strand_id
1 'polypeptide(L)'
;MQETLDGVLHPAQFDALDRQVDLVTIGIGGNDLGLFSTLLQGCSALAAQGGSGGSTTPTSLADGCTPAVRRQARESLAQIQRTVAAAFTGVVDRAPKARVLAVGYPQVVPEDGTCAELPLAEADYGFARSINEGLSDAIEEAAADAGVEYVDLWKITAGHDVCSDDPWINGSSTDPGAALAFHPFAEEQQAVAEQILEILG
;
A
#
# COMPACT_ATOMS: atom_id res chain seq x y z
N MET A 1 -18.13 1.47 -10.24
CA MET A 1 -18.47 2.10 -8.95
C MET A 1 -17.60 1.49 -7.87
N GLN A 2 -17.23 2.29 -6.88
CA GLN A 2 -16.54 1.85 -5.67
C GLN A 2 -17.48 2.02 -4.48
N GLU A 3 -17.53 1.05 -3.58
CA GLU A 3 -18.24 1.13 -2.31
C GLU A 3 -17.21 1.37 -1.20
N THR A 4 -17.43 2.41 -0.38
CA THR A 4 -16.59 2.71 0.79
C THR A 4 -16.97 1.82 1.97
N LEU A 5 -16.17 1.83 3.03
CA LEU A 5 -16.42 1.03 4.24
C LEU A 5 -17.75 1.38 4.94
N ASP A 6 -18.24 2.61 4.78
CA ASP A 6 -19.52 3.09 5.28
C ASP A 6 -20.69 2.90 4.29
N GLY A 7 -20.46 2.18 3.18
CA GLY A 7 -21.49 1.80 2.20
C GLY A 7 -21.83 2.90 1.18
N VAL A 8 -21.04 3.98 1.11
CA VAL A 8 -21.24 5.05 0.12
C VAL A 8 -20.74 4.58 -1.24
N LEU A 9 -21.60 4.72 -2.25
CA LEU A 9 -21.27 4.40 -3.63
C LEU A 9 -20.71 5.62 -4.35
N HIS A 10 -19.52 5.46 -4.91
CA HIS A 10 -18.86 6.42 -5.79
C HIS A 10 -18.86 5.91 -7.24
N PRO A 11 -18.92 6.82 -8.25
CA PRO A 11 -18.77 6.45 -9.66
C PRO A 11 -17.43 5.75 -9.92
N ALA A 12 -17.27 5.15 -11.10
CA ALA A 12 -15.96 4.58 -11.44
C ALA A 12 -14.94 5.71 -11.55
N GLN A 13 -13.73 5.53 -11.01
CA GLN A 13 -12.70 6.57 -11.08
C GLN A 13 -12.31 6.91 -12.53
N PHE A 14 -12.46 5.93 -13.45
CA PHE A 14 -12.33 6.16 -14.90
C PHE A 14 -13.33 7.17 -15.48
N ASP A 15 -14.47 7.42 -14.82
CA ASP A 15 -15.46 8.40 -15.29
C ASP A 15 -14.94 9.85 -15.16
N ALA A 16 -13.85 10.06 -14.41
CA ALA A 16 -13.16 11.34 -14.32
C ALA A 16 -12.14 11.59 -15.46
N LEU A 17 -11.91 10.60 -16.33
CA LEU A 17 -10.92 10.68 -17.39
C LEU A 17 -11.54 11.09 -18.72
N ASP A 18 -10.87 12.01 -19.41
CA ASP A 18 -11.17 12.36 -20.79
C ASP A 18 -9.91 12.77 -21.56
N ARG A 19 -10.08 13.17 -22.83
CA ARG A 19 -8.97 13.54 -23.73
C ARG A 19 -8.33 14.89 -23.42
N GLN A 20 -8.86 15.66 -22.47
CA GLN A 20 -8.35 16.95 -22.01
C GLN A 20 -7.51 16.81 -20.73
N VAL A 21 -7.49 15.64 -20.09
CA VAL A 21 -6.61 15.37 -18.96
C VAL A 21 -5.16 15.39 -19.42
N ASP A 22 -4.34 16.22 -18.76
CA ASP A 22 -2.92 16.40 -19.05
C ASP A 22 -2.00 15.64 -18.08
N LEU A 23 -2.50 15.32 -16.86
CA LEU A 23 -1.75 14.64 -15.81
C LEU A 23 -2.66 13.71 -15.00
N VAL A 24 -2.19 12.50 -14.73
CA VAL A 24 -2.79 11.56 -13.77
C VAL A 24 -1.70 11.07 -12.82
N THR A 25 -1.90 11.24 -11.52
CA THR A 25 -1.08 10.62 -10.47
C THR A 25 -1.93 9.56 -9.77
N ILE A 26 -1.45 8.33 -9.64
CA ILE A 26 -2.27 7.22 -9.18
C ILE A 26 -1.48 6.24 -8.29
N GLY A 27 -1.94 6.07 -7.04
CA GLY A 27 -1.51 5.00 -6.15
C GLY A 27 -2.66 4.02 -5.89
N ILE A 28 -2.51 2.77 -6.32
CA ILE A 28 -3.53 1.71 -6.22
C ILE A 28 -2.87 0.33 -6.04
N GLY A 29 -3.65 -0.70 -5.72
CA GLY A 29 -3.18 -2.09 -5.65
C GLY A 29 -3.11 -2.67 -4.24
N GLY A 30 -2.87 -1.86 -3.23
CA GLY A 30 -2.75 -2.33 -1.85
C GLY A 30 -4.04 -2.94 -1.27
N ASN A 31 -5.19 -2.39 -1.67
CA ASN A 31 -6.50 -2.91 -1.24
C ASN A 31 -6.95 -4.14 -2.04
N ASP A 32 -6.35 -4.38 -3.20
CA ASP A 32 -6.72 -5.45 -4.10
C ASP A 32 -6.52 -6.82 -3.43
N LEU A 33 -7.48 -7.72 -3.67
CA LEU A 33 -7.49 -9.07 -3.11
C LEU A 33 -7.46 -9.11 -1.56
N GLY A 34 -7.71 -7.99 -0.91
CA GLY A 34 -7.63 -7.87 0.54
C GLY A 34 -6.22 -8.11 1.08
N LEU A 35 -5.17 -7.71 0.36
CA LEU A 35 -3.78 -7.90 0.80
C LEU A 35 -3.55 -7.29 2.20
N PHE A 36 -3.84 -6.00 2.38
CA PHE A 36 -3.69 -5.33 3.67
C PHE A 36 -4.53 -5.97 4.78
N SER A 37 -5.81 -6.28 4.50
CA SER A 37 -6.68 -6.90 5.51
C SER A 37 -6.22 -8.31 5.89
N THR A 38 -5.69 -9.08 4.93
CA THR A 38 -5.10 -10.42 5.17
C THR A 38 -3.89 -10.32 6.10
N LEU A 39 -3.01 -9.34 5.91
CA LEU A 39 -1.86 -9.11 6.78
C LEU A 39 -2.30 -8.65 8.18
N LEU A 40 -3.17 -7.63 8.26
CA LEU A 40 -3.63 -7.11 9.54
C LEU A 40 -4.36 -8.18 10.37
N GLN A 41 -5.26 -8.95 9.76
CA GLN A 41 -6.03 -9.97 10.47
C GLN A 41 -5.24 -11.25 10.73
N GLY A 42 -4.34 -11.61 9.80
CA GLY A 42 -3.65 -12.89 9.80
C GLY A 42 -2.28 -12.90 10.48
N CYS A 43 -1.70 -11.72 10.73
CA CYS A 43 -0.33 -11.58 11.26
C CYS A 43 -0.20 -10.67 12.48
N SER A 44 -1.13 -9.73 12.67
CA SER A 44 -1.04 -8.77 13.78
C SER A 44 -1.94 -9.14 14.95
N ALA A 45 -1.55 -8.74 16.16
CA ALA A 45 -2.39 -8.89 17.35
C ALA A 45 -3.61 -7.95 17.36
N LEU A 46 -3.74 -7.02 16.40
CA LEU A 46 -4.90 -6.12 16.29
C LEU A 46 -6.18 -6.89 15.98
N ALA A 47 -6.06 -8.03 15.33
CA ALA A 47 -7.18 -8.88 14.97
C ALA A 47 -7.93 -9.44 16.20
N ALA A 48 -7.23 -9.62 17.33
CA ALA A 48 -7.82 -10.02 18.61
C ALA A 48 -8.64 -8.89 19.28
N GLN A 49 -8.44 -7.62 18.90
CA GLN A 49 -9.08 -6.46 19.52
C GLN A 49 -10.39 -6.05 18.82
N GLY A 50 -10.61 -6.48 17.57
CA GLY A 50 -11.74 -6.08 16.73
C GLY A 50 -12.99 -6.98 16.77
N GLY A 51 -12.99 -8.07 17.56
CA GLY A 51 -14.17 -8.90 17.81
C GLY A 51 -14.73 -9.73 16.63
N SER A 52 -14.11 -9.69 15.45
CA SER A 52 -14.55 -10.40 14.24
C SER A 52 -13.74 -11.67 13.91
N GLY A 53 -12.98 -12.21 14.88
CA GLY A 53 -12.00 -13.27 14.65
C GLY A 53 -12.58 -14.61 14.16
N GLY A 54 -12.21 -15.01 12.94
CA GLY A 54 -12.30 -16.39 12.46
C GLY A 54 -11.13 -17.26 12.93
N SER A 55 -11.12 -18.56 12.57
CA SER A 55 -10.13 -19.56 13.02
C SER A 55 -8.65 -19.29 12.67
N THR A 56 -8.35 -18.26 11.88
CA THR A 56 -7.00 -17.91 11.41
C THR A 56 -6.42 -16.65 12.08
N THR A 57 -7.08 -16.16 13.13
CA THR A 57 -6.71 -14.93 13.84
C THR A 57 -5.64 -15.22 14.90
N PRO A 58 -4.47 -14.54 14.88
CA PRO A 58 -3.51 -14.63 15.98
C PRO A 58 -4.17 -14.19 17.30
N THR A 59 -4.07 -15.02 18.34
CA THR A 59 -4.60 -14.71 19.68
C THR A 59 -3.57 -13.99 20.55
N SER A 60 -2.31 -14.03 20.15
CA SER A 60 -1.20 -13.28 20.72
C SER A 60 -0.14 -12.96 19.65
N LEU A 61 0.75 -12.00 19.95
CA LEU A 61 1.93 -11.75 19.11
C LEU A 61 2.85 -12.97 18.97
N ALA A 62 2.71 -14.00 19.82
CA ALA A 62 3.54 -15.21 19.72
C ALA A 62 3.08 -16.18 18.62
N ASP A 63 1.82 -16.08 18.16
CA ASP A 63 1.26 -17.02 17.18
C ASP A 63 1.74 -16.73 15.76
N GLY A 64 1.93 -15.45 15.44
CA GLY A 64 2.40 -14.94 14.16
C GLY A 64 1.54 -15.30 12.94
N CYS A 65 2.05 -15.03 11.74
CA CYS A 65 1.36 -15.33 10.48
C CYS A 65 1.29 -16.84 10.23
N THR A 66 0.09 -17.37 10.00
CA THR A 66 -0.05 -18.78 9.58
C THR A 66 0.58 -19.03 8.18
N PRO A 67 1.00 -20.26 7.87
CA PRO A 67 1.50 -20.60 6.52
C PRO A 67 0.48 -20.34 5.40
N ALA A 68 -0.82 -20.44 5.70
CA ALA A 68 -1.88 -20.14 4.75
C ALA A 68 -1.93 -18.64 4.41
N VAL A 69 -1.88 -17.77 5.42
CA VAL A 69 -1.81 -16.30 5.26
C VAL A 69 -0.57 -15.91 4.46
N ARG A 70 0.59 -16.50 4.80
CA ARG A 70 1.85 -16.23 4.10
C ARG A 70 1.79 -16.59 2.61
N ARG A 71 1.20 -17.74 2.28
CA ARG A 71 1.01 -18.17 0.89
C ARG A 71 0.05 -17.25 0.14
N GLN A 72 -1.10 -16.95 0.73
CA GLN A 72 -2.12 -16.09 0.12
C GLN A 72 -1.55 -14.71 -0.23
N ALA A 73 -0.85 -14.05 0.72
CA ALA A 73 -0.28 -12.73 0.47
C ALA A 73 0.76 -12.75 -0.67
N ARG A 74 1.61 -13.78 -0.76
CA ARG A 74 2.57 -13.93 -1.86
C ARG A 74 1.88 -14.16 -3.21
N GLU A 75 0.84 -14.99 -3.24
CA GLU A 75 0.07 -15.25 -4.46
C GLU A 75 -0.68 -14.00 -4.96
N SER A 76 -1.11 -13.12 -4.04
CA SER A 76 -1.78 -11.87 -4.38
C SER A 76 -0.90 -10.92 -5.20
N LEU A 77 0.41 -10.80 -4.91
CA LEU A 77 1.29 -9.81 -5.56
C LEU A 77 1.29 -9.88 -7.09
N ALA A 78 1.47 -11.09 -7.65
CA ALA A 78 1.48 -11.28 -9.10
C ALA A 78 0.11 -10.98 -9.74
N GLN A 79 -0.99 -11.19 -9.01
CA GLN A 79 -2.33 -10.83 -9.50
C GLN A 79 -2.59 -9.33 -9.38
N ILE A 80 -2.09 -8.68 -8.33
CA ILE A 80 -2.15 -7.23 -8.14
C ILE A 80 -1.44 -6.54 -9.30
N GLN A 81 -0.19 -6.93 -9.60
CA GLN A 81 0.56 -6.42 -10.76
C GLN A 81 -0.28 -6.45 -12.04
N ARG A 82 -0.86 -7.62 -12.40
CA ARG A 82 -1.67 -7.75 -13.61
C ARG A 82 -2.91 -6.86 -13.61
N THR A 83 -3.62 -6.78 -12.47
CA THR A 83 -4.81 -5.94 -12.33
C THR A 83 -4.46 -4.46 -12.43
N VAL A 84 -3.37 -4.03 -11.79
CA VAL A 84 -2.89 -2.65 -11.80
C VAL A 84 -2.38 -2.25 -13.19
N ALA A 85 -1.64 -3.13 -13.89
CA ALA A 85 -1.19 -2.89 -15.26
C ALA A 85 -2.39 -2.68 -16.21
N ALA A 86 -3.45 -3.46 -16.04
CA ALA A 86 -4.70 -3.29 -16.78
C ALA A 86 -5.40 -1.97 -16.43
N ALA A 87 -5.36 -1.55 -15.16
CA ALA A 87 -5.90 -0.26 -14.74
C ALA A 87 -5.12 0.91 -15.36
N PHE A 88 -3.78 0.87 -15.34
CA PHE A 88 -2.92 1.89 -15.96
C PHE A 88 -3.11 1.96 -17.47
N THR A 89 -3.18 0.81 -18.16
CA THR A 89 -3.55 0.76 -19.59
C THR A 89 -4.92 1.43 -19.82
N GLY A 90 -5.89 1.14 -18.96
CA GLY A 90 -7.22 1.74 -19.01
C GLY A 90 -7.23 3.26 -18.83
N VAL A 91 -6.28 3.82 -18.05
CA VAL A 91 -6.06 5.27 -17.93
C VAL A 91 -5.52 5.82 -19.24
N VAL A 92 -4.45 5.22 -19.77
CA VAL A 92 -3.79 5.65 -21.02
C VAL A 92 -4.78 5.67 -22.19
N ASP A 93 -5.64 4.65 -22.31
CA ASP A 93 -6.65 4.57 -23.36
C ASP A 93 -7.67 5.72 -23.32
N ARG A 94 -8.03 6.18 -22.11
CA ARG A 94 -9.05 7.22 -21.89
C ARG A 94 -8.47 8.63 -21.95
N ALA A 95 -7.25 8.79 -21.47
CA ALA A 95 -6.51 10.04 -21.42
C ALA A 95 -5.19 9.94 -22.21
N PRO A 96 -5.23 9.74 -23.55
CA PRO A 96 -4.04 9.40 -24.34
C PRO A 96 -2.99 10.52 -24.47
N LYS A 97 -3.27 11.71 -23.93
CA LYS A 97 -2.35 12.84 -23.87
C LYS A 97 -1.78 13.08 -22.48
N ALA A 98 -2.34 12.42 -21.45
CA ALA A 98 -1.90 12.62 -20.09
C ALA A 98 -0.53 12.02 -19.87
N ARG A 99 0.31 12.70 -19.10
CA ARG A 99 1.38 12.03 -18.36
C ARG A 99 0.76 11.24 -17.23
N VAL A 100 1.15 9.98 -17.08
CA VAL A 100 0.61 9.10 -16.03
C VAL A 100 1.76 8.71 -15.12
N LEU A 101 1.65 9.05 -13.85
CA LEU A 101 2.62 8.77 -12.81
C LEU A 101 2.01 7.75 -11.85
N ALA A 102 2.49 6.51 -11.91
CA ALA A 102 2.21 5.46 -10.96
C ALA A 102 2.98 5.74 -9.66
N VAL A 103 2.25 6.05 -8.60
CA VAL A 103 2.81 6.31 -7.28
C VAL A 103 2.98 4.97 -6.57
N GLY A 104 4.24 4.62 -6.24
CA GLY A 104 4.59 3.38 -5.55
C GLY A 104 4.12 3.32 -4.10
N TYR A 105 4.70 2.39 -3.34
CA TYR A 105 4.42 2.23 -1.91
C TYR A 105 5.65 2.56 -1.07
N PRO A 106 5.47 3.23 0.09
CA PRO A 106 6.58 3.57 0.97
C PRO A 106 7.12 2.33 1.70
N GLN A 107 8.29 2.49 2.30
CA GLN A 107 8.83 1.55 3.27
C GLN A 107 8.05 1.69 4.60
N VAL A 108 7.07 0.82 4.81
CA VAL A 108 6.25 0.78 6.04
C VAL A 108 6.93 -0.07 7.12
N VAL A 109 7.57 -1.16 6.73
CA VAL A 109 8.22 -2.11 7.64
C VAL A 109 9.74 -1.86 7.67
N PRO A 110 10.38 -1.80 8.85
CA PRO A 110 11.81 -1.48 8.96
C PRO A 110 12.71 -2.51 8.29
N GLU A 111 13.90 -2.09 7.85
CA GLU A 111 14.97 -2.96 7.33
C GLU A 111 15.51 -3.96 8.36
N ASP A 112 15.45 -3.62 9.65
CA ASP A 112 15.84 -4.49 10.74
C ASP A 112 15.16 -4.09 12.06
N GLY A 113 15.24 -4.98 13.06
CA GLY A 113 14.60 -4.75 14.34
C GLY A 113 13.08 -4.91 14.36
N THR A 114 12.50 -4.48 15.48
CA THR A 114 11.05 -4.54 15.77
C THR A 114 10.69 -3.36 16.66
N CYS A 115 9.40 -2.98 16.67
CA CYS A 115 8.88 -1.93 17.53
C CYS A 115 7.46 -2.26 18.02
N ALA A 116 6.96 -1.49 18.99
CA ALA A 116 5.62 -1.69 19.53
C ALA A 116 4.53 -1.11 18.60
N GLU A 117 4.92 -0.12 17.80
CA GLU A 117 4.10 0.64 16.88
C GLU A 117 3.61 -0.25 15.72
N LEU A 118 4.40 -1.27 15.36
CA LEU A 118 4.04 -2.32 14.39
C LEU A 118 3.84 -3.67 15.13
N PRO A 119 2.62 -3.99 15.58
CA PRO A 119 2.34 -5.11 16.47
C PRO A 119 2.29 -6.46 15.72
N LEU A 120 3.47 -6.90 15.27
CA LEU A 120 3.73 -8.19 14.64
C LEU A 120 4.59 -9.07 15.56
N ALA A 121 4.54 -10.38 15.35
CA ALA A 121 5.56 -11.27 15.91
C ALA A 121 6.93 -10.92 15.34
N GLU A 122 7.99 -10.99 16.15
CA GLU A 122 9.37 -10.74 15.68
C GLU A 122 9.72 -11.58 14.43
N ALA A 123 9.27 -12.85 14.39
CA ALA A 123 9.48 -13.76 13.27
C ALA A 123 8.70 -13.40 11.98
N ASP A 124 7.75 -12.47 12.06
CA ASP A 124 6.93 -12.04 10.92
C ASP A 124 7.45 -10.75 10.26
N TYR A 125 8.32 -9.97 10.91
CA TYR A 125 8.82 -8.70 10.35
C TYR A 125 9.47 -8.87 8.99
N GLY A 126 10.38 -9.84 8.85
CA GLY A 126 11.02 -10.11 7.56
C GLY A 126 10.02 -10.56 6.48
N PHE A 127 8.93 -11.22 6.87
CA PHE A 127 7.86 -11.58 5.93
C PHE A 127 7.01 -10.38 5.55
N ALA A 128 6.56 -9.58 6.51
CA ALA A 128 5.80 -8.35 6.26
C ALA A 128 6.58 -7.40 5.35
N ARG A 129 7.89 -7.23 5.60
CA ARG A 129 8.79 -6.48 4.72
C ARG A 129 8.82 -7.04 3.31
N SER A 130 8.97 -8.36 3.15
CA SER A 130 8.97 -8.97 1.80
C SER A 130 7.66 -8.77 1.04
N ILE A 131 6.53 -8.60 1.74
CA ILE A 131 5.25 -8.28 1.11
C ILE A 131 5.13 -6.78 0.80
N ASN A 132 5.63 -5.90 1.67
CA ASN A 132 5.67 -4.47 1.44
C ASN A 132 6.56 -4.11 0.23
N GLU A 133 7.77 -4.66 0.18
CA GLU A 133 8.70 -4.53 -0.95
C GLU A 133 8.09 -5.13 -2.22
N GLY A 134 7.59 -6.37 -2.15
CA GLY A 134 6.98 -7.02 -3.30
C GLY A 134 5.72 -6.33 -3.83
N LEU A 135 5.00 -5.55 -3.00
CA LEU A 135 3.92 -4.69 -3.47
C LEU A 135 4.48 -3.50 -4.24
N SER A 136 5.53 -2.84 -3.74
CA SER A 136 6.23 -1.77 -4.47
C SER A 136 6.72 -2.25 -5.84
N ASP A 137 7.41 -3.41 -5.88
CA ASP A 137 7.90 -4.03 -7.12
C ASP A 137 6.75 -4.32 -8.09
N ALA A 138 5.62 -4.85 -7.58
CA ALA A 138 4.45 -5.14 -8.40
C ALA A 138 3.85 -3.88 -9.07
N ILE A 139 3.92 -2.72 -8.41
CA ILE A 139 3.47 -1.44 -8.99
C ILE A 139 4.49 -0.92 -10.01
N GLU A 140 5.78 -1.02 -9.73
CA GLU A 140 6.84 -0.64 -10.67
C GLU A 140 6.75 -1.46 -11.97
N GLU A 141 6.63 -2.79 -11.85
CA GLU A 141 6.47 -3.67 -13.02
C GLU A 141 5.17 -3.38 -13.78
N ALA A 142 4.06 -3.12 -13.08
CA ALA A 142 2.80 -2.75 -13.71
C ALA A 142 2.90 -1.40 -14.45
N ALA A 143 3.66 -0.45 -13.92
CA ALA A 143 3.92 0.82 -14.57
C ALA A 143 4.72 0.62 -15.87
N ALA A 144 5.77 -0.20 -15.82
CA ALA A 144 6.58 -0.55 -16.98
C ALA A 144 5.75 -1.27 -18.07
N ASP A 145 4.91 -2.23 -17.69
CA ASP A 145 4.04 -2.97 -18.62
C ASP A 145 3.04 -2.06 -19.35
N ALA A 146 2.54 -1.03 -18.67
CA ALA A 146 1.61 -0.05 -19.24
C ALA A 146 2.30 1.14 -19.93
N GLY A 147 3.63 1.26 -19.83
CA GLY A 147 4.41 2.37 -20.39
C GLY A 147 4.15 3.71 -19.69
N VAL A 148 3.88 3.70 -18.39
CA VAL A 148 3.65 4.90 -17.56
C VAL A 148 4.87 5.19 -16.66
N GLU A 149 5.00 6.43 -16.19
CA GLU A 149 6.11 6.85 -15.33
C GLU A 149 5.93 6.31 -13.90
N TYR A 150 7.01 5.98 -13.19
CA TYR A 150 6.96 5.44 -11.82
C TYR A 150 7.56 6.44 -10.82
N VAL A 151 6.87 6.61 -9.68
CA VAL A 151 7.34 7.41 -8.54
C VAL A 151 7.77 6.43 -7.44
N ASP A 152 9.09 6.28 -7.29
CA ASP A 152 9.72 5.31 -6.38
C ASP A 152 9.64 5.76 -4.92
N LEU A 153 8.51 5.44 -4.27
CA LEU A 153 8.31 5.80 -2.87
C LEU A 153 9.19 5.00 -1.91
N TRP A 154 9.55 3.77 -2.28
CA TRP A 154 10.42 2.93 -1.45
C TRP A 154 11.74 3.63 -1.18
N LYS A 155 12.34 4.19 -2.23
CA LYS A 155 13.60 4.94 -2.12
C LYS A 155 13.46 6.24 -1.33
N ILE A 156 12.42 7.04 -1.56
CA ILE A 156 12.30 8.36 -0.90
C ILE A 156 11.95 8.24 0.58
N THR A 157 11.31 7.14 0.99
CA THR A 157 10.90 6.90 2.39
C THR A 157 11.87 6.00 3.15
N ALA A 158 13.02 5.67 2.54
CA ALA A 158 14.03 4.84 3.16
C ALA A 158 14.49 5.42 4.51
N GLY A 159 14.38 4.61 5.57
CA GLY A 159 14.74 5.03 6.93
C GLY A 159 13.67 5.83 7.68
N HIS A 160 12.47 6.01 7.10
CA HIS A 160 11.33 6.70 7.70
C HIS A 160 10.13 5.75 7.94
N ASP A 161 10.41 4.46 8.10
CA ASP A 161 9.40 3.44 8.37
C ASP A 161 8.77 3.60 9.77
N VAL A 162 7.75 2.80 10.07
CA VAL A 162 6.96 2.87 11.32
C VAL A 162 7.81 2.76 12.59
N CYS A 163 8.94 2.05 12.54
CA CYS A 163 9.81 1.78 13.68
C CYS A 163 11.04 2.70 13.73
N SER A 164 11.19 3.63 12.79
CA SER A 164 12.33 4.55 12.75
C SER A 164 12.29 5.62 13.85
N ASP A 165 13.42 6.27 14.10
CA ASP A 165 13.51 7.40 15.04
C ASP A 165 12.81 8.67 14.51
N ASP A 166 12.53 8.74 13.20
CA ASP A 166 11.81 9.82 12.51
C ASP A 166 10.76 9.22 11.55
N PRO A 167 9.67 8.62 12.09
CA PRO A 167 8.72 7.88 11.28
C PRO A 167 7.86 8.82 10.44
N TRP A 168 7.79 8.56 9.14
CA TRP A 168 6.82 9.22 8.26
C TRP A 168 5.58 8.37 8.01
N ILE A 169 5.53 7.16 8.56
CA ILE A 169 4.37 6.27 8.52
C ILE A 169 3.85 6.07 9.95
N ASN A 170 2.54 6.22 10.11
CA ASN A 170 1.92 6.02 11.40
C ASN A 170 1.87 4.53 11.79
N GLY A 171 2.02 4.27 13.08
CA GLY A 171 1.87 2.92 13.64
C GLY A 171 0.43 2.43 13.69
N SER A 172 0.19 1.42 14.52
CA SER A 172 -1.09 0.72 14.64
C SER A 172 -2.23 1.50 15.30
N SER A 173 -1.97 2.71 15.80
CA SER A 173 -2.96 3.55 16.47
C SER A 173 -3.37 4.71 15.56
N THR A 174 -4.67 4.82 15.28
CA THR A 174 -5.21 5.97 14.54
C THR A 174 -5.14 7.24 15.38
N ASP A 175 -4.53 8.29 14.83
CA ASP A 175 -4.63 9.66 15.35
C ASP A 175 -5.45 10.50 14.35
N PRO A 176 -6.70 10.89 14.69
CA PRO A 176 -7.53 11.71 13.82
C PRO A 176 -6.93 13.07 13.45
N GLY A 177 -5.96 13.58 14.23
CA GLY A 177 -5.28 14.84 13.97
C GLY A 177 -4.01 14.72 13.12
N ALA A 178 -3.52 13.50 12.89
CA ALA A 178 -2.26 13.26 12.19
C ALA A 178 -2.41 12.26 11.04
N ALA A 179 -2.71 10.99 11.34
CA ALA A 179 -2.85 9.94 10.34
C ALA A 179 -3.66 8.74 10.86
N LEU A 180 -4.32 8.04 9.94
CA LEU A 180 -4.91 6.72 10.24
C LEU A 180 -3.81 5.69 10.53
N ALA A 181 -4.16 4.61 11.22
CA ALA A 181 -3.21 3.53 11.46
C ALA A 181 -2.60 3.01 10.14
N PHE A 182 -1.27 2.83 10.13
CA PHE A 182 -0.48 2.39 8.96
C PHE A 182 -0.54 3.30 7.73
N HIS A 183 -1.08 4.52 7.86
CA HIS A 183 -1.09 5.50 6.79
C HIS A 183 0.04 6.52 6.99
N PRO A 184 0.51 7.15 5.91
CA PRO A 184 1.56 8.15 6.01
C PRO A 184 1.15 9.39 6.80
N PHE A 185 2.12 10.01 7.46
CA PHE A 185 2.02 11.37 8.00
C PHE A 185 2.18 12.42 6.89
N ALA A 186 2.05 13.69 7.25
CA ALA A 186 2.14 14.79 6.30
C ALA A 186 3.53 14.91 5.66
N GLU A 187 4.58 14.49 6.38
CA GLU A 187 5.98 14.49 5.95
C GLU A 187 6.19 13.60 4.72
N GLU A 188 5.64 12.38 4.72
CA GLU A 188 5.70 11.50 3.55
C GLU A 188 4.92 12.09 2.37
N GLN A 189 3.72 12.63 2.62
CA GLN A 189 2.91 13.23 1.56
C GLN A 189 3.60 14.44 0.92
N GLN A 190 4.35 15.20 1.71
CA GLN A 190 5.20 16.29 1.22
C GLN A 190 6.34 15.75 0.35
N ALA A 191 7.03 14.68 0.77
CA ALA A 191 8.08 14.05 -0.01
C ALA A 191 7.55 13.47 -1.34
N VAL A 192 6.37 12.85 -1.34
CA VAL A 192 5.68 12.38 -2.56
C VAL A 192 5.41 13.54 -3.51
N ALA A 193 4.87 14.66 -2.99
CA ALA A 193 4.57 15.84 -3.79
C ALA A 193 5.84 16.44 -4.41
N GLU A 194 6.93 16.53 -3.64
CA GLU A 194 8.23 17.00 -4.13
C GLU A 194 8.79 16.10 -5.22
N GLN A 195 8.72 14.78 -5.04
CA GLN A 195 9.21 13.83 -6.04
C GLN A 195 8.39 13.89 -7.34
N ILE A 196 7.07 14.03 -7.24
CA ILE A 196 6.19 14.23 -8.40
C ILE A 196 6.57 15.51 -9.14
N LEU A 197 6.75 16.63 -8.42
CA LEU A 197 7.12 17.90 -9.04
C LEU A 197 8.49 17.82 -9.73
N GLU A 198 9.46 17.12 -9.14
CA GLU A 198 10.77 16.90 -9.77
C GLU A 198 10.65 16.12 -11.09
N ILE A 199 9.82 15.07 -11.14
CA ILE A 199 9.54 14.30 -12.36
C ILE A 199 8.85 15.18 -13.41
N LEU A 200 8.00 16.12 -12.99
CA LEU A 200 7.26 16.98 -13.91
C LEU A 200 8.12 18.06 -14.55
N GLY A 201 9.17 18.55 -13.86
CA GLY A 201 10.04 19.64 -14.29
C GLY A 201 9.43 21.04 -14.11
#